data_AF-A0A6A6E2Q5-F1
#
_entry.id   AF-A0A6A6E2Q5-F1
#
_cell.length_a   1.000
_cell.length_b   1.000
_cell.length_c   1.000
_cell.angle_alpha   90.00
_cell.angle_beta   90.00
_cell.angle_gamma   90.00
#
_symmetry.space_group_name_H-M   'P 1'
#
loop_
_entity.id
_entity.type
_entity.pdbx_description
1 polymer ?
#
loop_
_entity_poly.entity_id
_entity_poly.type
_entity_poly.pdbx_seq_one_letter_code
_entity_poly.pdbx_strand_id
1 'polypeptide(L)'
;MAPPSTSLLTVTFFLALLSTLLVAVSLRLIFILTNKRVPPPKWRKKGSPTRILIVLGSGGHTHEMFYLLRDLDTSKYTYRTYVVSLGDAFSAQRAIEFEKELEEREKQRARKESENGYPERKVELGGKGAEKRTPHVGPESYDIAIVPRARNIHQSLFTAPFTSLRCLLSCFPVLLSGTQQLLEPPKDGFEGVSCDLPDLIMTNGPATAVIVILASWILRFFDIKGANSRDKMRTIYVESFARVTTLSLSGALLLKVADRFLVQWEQLEGKGGRAEFHGILV
;
A
#
# COMPACT_ATOMS: atom_id res chain seq x y z
N MET A 1 -1.23 57.90 15.74
CA MET A 1 -2.58 57.32 15.96
C MET A 1 -2.38 55.86 16.35
N ALA A 2 -2.69 55.48 17.59
CA ALA A 2 -2.60 54.09 18.02
C ALA A 2 -3.71 53.26 17.33
N PRO A 3 -3.43 52.03 16.88
CA PRO A 3 -4.46 51.18 16.28
C PRO A 3 -5.56 50.87 17.30
N PRO A 4 -6.83 50.73 16.87
CA PRO A 4 -7.95 50.47 17.78
C PRO A 4 -7.72 49.14 18.52
N SER A 5 -8.04 49.09 19.81
CA SER A 5 -7.82 47.91 20.68
C SER A 5 -8.44 46.61 20.15
N THR A 6 -9.52 46.72 19.37
CA THR A 6 -10.16 45.59 18.68
C THR A 6 -9.27 44.95 17.61
N SER A 7 -8.44 45.74 16.92
CA SER A 7 -7.51 45.23 15.89
C SER A 7 -6.33 44.45 16.49
N LEU A 8 -5.88 44.83 17.69
CA LEU A 8 -4.83 44.10 18.40
C LEU A 8 -5.34 42.75 18.93
N LEU A 9 -6.60 42.71 19.41
CA LEU A 9 -7.25 41.48 19.87
C LEU A 9 -7.50 40.49 18.73
N THR A 10 -7.92 40.95 17.55
CA THR A 10 -8.12 40.06 16.39
C THR A 10 -6.79 39.48 15.91
N VAL A 11 -5.74 40.29 15.77
CA VAL A 11 -4.41 39.83 15.35
C VAL A 11 -3.81 38.84 16.34
N THR A 12 -3.89 39.12 17.65
CA THR A 12 -3.40 38.19 18.69
C THR A 12 -4.17 36.88 18.71
N PHE A 13 -5.49 36.90 18.51
CA PHE A 13 -6.31 35.70 18.36
C PHE A 13 -5.89 34.84 17.15
N PHE A 14 -5.72 35.45 15.97
CA PHE A 14 -5.27 34.71 14.78
C PHE A 14 -3.86 34.13 14.95
N LEU A 15 -2.94 34.86 15.58
CA LEU A 15 -1.59 34.36 15.88
C LEU A 15 -1.63 33.18 16.87
N ALA A 16 -2.45 33.26 17.92
CA ALA A 16 -2.64 32.17 18.88
C ALA A 16 -3.27 30.94 18.21
N LEU A 17 -4.25 31.13 17.33
CA LEU A 17 -4.87 30.05 16.55
C LEU A 17 -3.86 29.39 15.60
N LEU A 18 -3.05 30.18 14.89
CA LEU A 18 -2.02 29.66 13.99
C LEU A 18 -0.95 28.87 14.76
N SER A 19 -0.51 29.40 15.90
CA SER A 19 0.47 28.73 16.77
C SER A 19 -0.05 27.41 17.31
N THR A 20 -1.28 27.38 17.83
CA THR A 20 -1.91 26.15 18.35
C THR A 20 -2.12 25.12 17.23
N LEU A 21 -2.52 25.55 16.03
CA LEU A 21 -2.60 24.69 14.85
C LEU A 21 -1.23 24.13 14.46
N LEU A 22 -0.19 24.96 14.44
CA LEU A 22 1.17 24.54 14.10
C LEU A 22 1.70 23.51 15.11
N VAL A 23 1.47 23.72 16.40
CA VAL A 23 1.83 22.77 17.46
C VAL A 23 1.06 21.46 17.28
N ALA A 24 -0.26 21.52 17.06
CA ALA A 24 -1.08 20.32 16.85
C ALA A 24 -0.63 19.51 15.62
N VAL A 25 -0.36 20.18 14.50
CA VAL A 25 0.17 19.58 13.27
C VAL A 25 1.55 18.97 13.52
N SER A 26 2.43 19.67 14.24
CA SER A 26 3.77 19.18 14.57
C SER A 26 3.71 17.94 15.46
N LEU A 27 2.87 17.97 16.51
CA LEU A 27 2.66 16.81 17.38
C LEU A 27 2.07 15.62 16.61
N ARG A 28 1.12 15.85 15.69
CA ARG A 28 0.56 14.80 14.84
C ARG A 28 1.58 14.23 13.87
N LEU A 29 2.41 15.09 13.27
CA LEU A 29 3.47 14.69 12.35
C LEU A 29 4.54 13.89 13.09
N ILE A 30 4.98 14.35 14.26
CA ILE A 30 5.89 13.61 15.14
C ILE A 30 5.25 12.27 15.49
N PHE A 31 4.01 12.22 15.99
CA PHE A 31 3.33 10.98 16.34
C PHE A 31 3.34 9.97 15.19
N ILE A 32 2.96 10.36 13.96
CA ILE A 32 2.95 9.45 12.82
C ILE A 32 4.36 9.03 12.39
N LEU A 33 5.35 9.92 12.50
CA LEU A 33 6.73 9.63 12.15
C LEU A 33 7.46 8.79 13.20
N THR A 34 7.16 8.96 14.49
CA THR A 34 7.82 8.28 15.61
C THR A 34 7.13 6.97 16.01
N ASN A 35 5.84 6.80 15.72
CA ASN A 35 5.08 5.58 15.99
C ASN A 35 5.46 4.39 15.06
N LYS A 36 6.67 4.43 14.48
CA LYS A 36 7.20 3.48 13.47
C LYS A 36 8.05 2.36 14.06
N ARG A 37 8.17 2.31 15.39
CA ARG A 37 8.70 1.17 16.15
C ARG A 37 7.59 0.39 16.86
N VAL A 38 6.33 0.59 16.49
CA VAL A 38 5.27 -0.27 17.01
C VAL A 38 5.51 -1.65 16.42
N PRO A 39 5.76 -2.69 17.26
CA PRO A 39 5.86 -4.06 16.78
C PRO A 39 4.65 -4.39 15.90
N PRO A 40 4.73 -5.39 14.99
CA PRO A 40 3.60 -5.77 14.16
C PRO A 40 2.34 -5.90 15.04
N PRO A 41 1.19 -5.40 14.56
CA PRO A 41 0.00 -5.25 15.37
C PRO A 41 -0.32 -6.59 16.03
N LYS A 42 -0.87 -6.54 17.26
CA LYS A 42 -1.34 -7.72 17.99
C LYS A 42 -2.07 -8.65 17.02
N TRP A 43 -1.67 -9.92 17.02
CA TRP A 43 -2.15 -11.00 16.15
C TRP A 43 -3.53 -10.71 15.57
N ARG A 44 -3.57 -10.30 14.29
CA ARG A 44 -4.85 -10.11 13.59
C ARG A 44 -5.63 -11.42 13.70
N LYS A 45 -6.94 -11.34 13.99
CA LYS A 45 -7.79 -12.53 14.13
C LYS A 45 -7.55 -13.44 12.93
N LYS A 46 -7.13 -14.68 13.21
CA LYS A 46 -6.78 -15.65 12.18
C LYS A 46 -7.99 -15.83 11.27
N GLY A 47 -7.85 -15.51 9.98
CA GLY A 47 -8.91 -15.66 8.98
C GLY A 47 -9.56 -14.36 8.51
N SER A 48 -9.14 -13.20 9.01
CA SER A 48 -9.66 -11.92 8.49
C SER A 48 -9.17 -11.65 7.05
N PRO A 49 -10.08 -11.30 6.13
CA PRO A 49 -9.71 -10.89 4.78
C PRO A 49 -8.79 -9.65 4.80
N THR A 50 -7.87 -9.58 3.84
CA THR A 50 -6.87 -8.50 3.78
C THR A 50 -6.78 -7.96 2.37
N ARG A 51 -6.92 -6.64 2.24
CA ARG A 51 -6.74 -5.91 0.98
C ARG A 51 -5.30 -5.44 0.85
N ILE A 52 -4.63 -5.86 -0.21
CA ILE A 52 -3.29 -5.37 -0.59
C ILE A 52 -3.39 -4.51 -1.84
N LEU A 53 -2.67 -3.39 -1.84
CA LEU A 53 -2.50 -2.53 -2.99
C LEU A 53 -1.05 -2.61 -3.45
N ILE A 54 -0.85 -2.92 -4.73
CA ILE A 54 0.45 -3.15 -5.34
C ILE A 54 0.67 -2.07 -6.39
N VAL A 55 1.69 -1.23 -6.20
CA VAL A 55 2.02 -0.21 -7.19
C VAL A 55 3.05 -0.77 -8.16
N LEU A 56 2.63 -0.94 -9.42
CA LEU A 56 3.50 -1.41 -10.50
C LEU A 56 4.28 -0.23 -11.08
N GLY A 57 5.60 -0.33 -11.04
CA GLY A 57 6.48 0.52 -11.84
C GLY A 57 6.42 0.12 -13.32
N SER A 58 7.01 0.93 -14.21
CA SER A 58 7.14 0.57 -15.63
C SER A 58 8.44 -0.21 -15.90
N GLY A 59 8.37 -1.24 -16.74
CA GLY A 59 9.53 -1.97 -17.25
C GLY A 59 10.13 -2.97 -16.26
N GLY A 60 11.41 -2.78 -15.87
CA GLY A 60 12.11 -3.70 -14.96
C GLY A 60 11.48 -3.79 -13.57
N HIS A 61 10.96 -2.67 -13.04
CA HIS A 61 10.28 -2.64 -11.76
C HIS A 61 9.01 -3.49 -11.73
N THR A 62 8.28 -3.59 -12.85
CA THR A 62 7.11 -4.47 -12.97
C THR A 62 7.52 -5.93 -12.75
N HIS A 63 8.60 -6.36 -13.39
CA HIS A 63 9.11 -7.73 -13.30
C HIS A 63 9.61 -8.04 -11.88
N GLU A 64 10.38 -7.12 -11.29
CA GLU A 64 10.80 -7.21 -9.89
C GLU A 64 9.57 -7.38 -8.98
N MET A 65 8.50 -6.61 -9.18
CA MET A 65 7.30 -6.68 -8.34
C MET A 65 6.58 -8.02 -8.47
N PHE A 66 6.38 -8.54 -9.68
CA PHE A 66 5.74 -9.84 -9.85
C PHE A 66 6.59 -11.00 -9.32
N TYR A 67 7.92 -10.89 -9.37
CA TYR A 67 8.78 -11.87 -8.72
C TYR A 67 8.64 -11.83 -7.20
N LEU A 68 8.58 -10.64 -6.59
CA LEU A 68 8.30 -10.48 -5.15
C LEU A 68 6.95 -11.11 -4.75
N LEU A 69 5.96 -11.04 -5.64
CA LEU A 69 4.62 -11.55 -5.41
C LEU A 69 4.46 -13.03 -5.78
N ARG A 70 5.49 -13.69 -6.33
CA ARG A 70 5.38 -15.05 -6.86
C ARG A 70 4.80 -16.05 -5.84
N ASP A 71 5.11 -15.88 -4.56
CA ASP A 71 4.70 -16.77 -3.47
C ASP A 71 3.59 -16.15 -2.60
N LEU A 72 2.83 -15.19 -3.16
CA LEU A 72 1.73 -14.54 -2.47
C LEU A 72 0.62 -15.55 -2.10
N ASP A 73 0.26 -15.58 -0.82
CA ASP A 73 -0.82 -16.42 -0.31
C ASP A 73 -2.20 -15.78 -0.57
N THR A 74 -2.92 -16.34 -1.55
CA THR A 74 -4.27 -15.90 -1.97
C THR A 74 -5.35 -16.16 -0.92
N SER A 75 -5.07 -16.96 0.11
CA SER A 75 -5.98 -17.18 1.23
C SER A 75 -5.88 -16.09 2.31
N LYS A 76 -4.74 -15.38 2.34
CA LYS A 76 -4.49 -14.28 3.28
C LYS A 76 -4.76 -12.93 2.63
N TYR A 77 -4.23 -12.73 1.43
CA TYR A 77 -4.39 -11.50 0.64
C TYR A 77 -5.57 -11.68 -0.30
N THR A 78 -6.76 -11.63 0.29
CA THR A 78 -8.01 -11.97 -0.38
C THR A 78 -8.34 -11.01 -1.53
N TYR A 79 -8.00 -9.73 -1.39
CA TYR A 79 -8.28 -8.71 -2.40
C TYR A 79 -7.00 -7.96 -2.82
N ARG A 80 -6.76 -7.86 -4.13
CA ARG A 80 -5.51 -7.30 -4.70
C ARG A 80 -5.81 -6.17 -5.67
N THR A 81 -5.39 -4.95 -5.35
CA THR A 81 -5.52 -3.80 -6.25
C THR A 81 -4.18 -3.48 -6.87
N TYR A 82 -4.06 -3.59 -8.20
CA TYR A 82 -2.86 -3.23 -8.95
C TYR A 82 -2.96 -1.80 -9.45
N VAL A 83 -2.04 -0.94 -9.03
CA VAL A 83 -1.96 0.45 -9.49
C VAL A 83 -0.97 0.51 -10.65
N VAL A 84 -1.46 0.91 -11.82
CA VAL A 84 -0.69 1.02 -13.06
C VAL A 84 -0.64 2.47 -13.51
N SER A 85 0.51 2.88 -14.04
CA SER A 85 0.66 4.23 -14.57
C SER A 85 0.01 4.37 -15.96
N LEU A 86 -0.56 5.54 -16.24
CA LEU A 86 -1.18 5.84 -17.53
C LEU A 86 -0.17 5.68 -18.68
N GLY A 87 -0.60 4.96 -19.73
CA GLY A 87 0.25 4.62 -20.87
C GLY A 87 1.25 3.48 -20.60
N ASP A 88 1.03 2.68 -19.56
CA ASP A 88 1.78 1.45 -19.29
C ASP A 88 0.87 0.21 -19.43
N ALA A 89 0.41 -0.03 -20.66
CA ALA A 89 -0.46 -1.17 -20.98
C ALA A 89 0.23 -2.52 -20.71
N PHE A 90 1.56 -2.57 -20.81
CA PHE A 90 2.34 -3.78 -20.55
C PHE A 90 2.22 -4.21 -19.08
N SER A 91 2.38 -3.29 -18.14
CA SER A 91 2.21 -3.61 -16.71
C SER A 91 0.78 -4.05 -16.37
N ALA A 92 -0.24 -3.45 -17.01
CA ALA A 92 -1.62 -3.88 -16.83
C ALA A 92 -1.86 -5.30 -17.37
N GLN A 93 -1.35 -5.61 -18.56
CA GLN A 93 -1.47 -6.95 -19.13
C GLN A 93 -0.75 -7.99 -18.26
N ARG A 94 0.44 -7.67 -17.75
CA ARG A 94 1.18 -8.55 -16.84
C ARG A 94 0.43 -8.83 -15.54
N ALA A 95 -0.31 -7.87 -15.01
CA ALA A 95 -1.17 -8.10 -13.85
C ALA A 95 -2.28 -9.13 -14.14
N ILE A 96 -2.90 -9.05 -15.31
CA ILE A 96 -3.93 -10.00 -15.74
C ILE A 96 -3.34 -11.40 -15.93
N GLU A 97 -2.17 -11.50 -16.57
CA GLU A 97 -1.45 -12.76 -16.76
C GLU A 97 -1.07 -13.38 -15.41
N PHE A 98 -0.54 -12.59 -14.49
CA PHE A 98 -0.16 -13.03 -13.15
C PHE A 98 -1.35 -13.58 -12.34
N GLU A 99 -2.51 -12.92 -12.38
CA GLU A 99 -3.71 -13.43 -11.70
C GLU A 99 -4.24 -14.73 -12.32
N LYS A 100 -4.12 -14.91 -13.66
CA LYS A 100 -4.42 -16.19 -14.31
C LYS A 100 -3.47 -17.30 -13.86
N GLU A 101 -2.17 -17.00 -13.76
CA GLU A 101 -1.18 -17.96 -13.25
C GLU A 101 -1.46 -18.37 -11.79
N LEU A 102 -1.89 -17.42 -10.95
CA LEU A 102 -2.31 -17.72 -9.57
C LEU A 102 -3.54 -18.63 -9.55
N GLU A 103 -4.55 -18.36 -10.38
CA GLU A 103 -5.75 -19.18 -10.50
C GLU A 103 -5.42 -20.61 -10.96
N GLU A 104 -4.58 -20.76 -11.97
CA GLU A 104 -4.12 -22.06 -12.46
C GLU A 104 -3.33 -22.83 -11.41
N ARG A 105 -2.44 -22.15 -10.67
CA ARG A 105 -1.65 -22.75 -9.61
C ARG A 105 -2.53 -23.28 -8.48
N GLU A 106 -3.54 -22.52 -8.06
CA GLU A 106 -4.47 -22.98 -7.03
C GLU A 106 -5.34 -24.15 -7.52
N LYS A 107 -5.77 -24.15 -8.78
CA LYS A 107 -6.45 -25.31 -9.40
C LYS A 107 -5.56 -26.55 -9.42
N GLN A 108 -4.27 -26.41 -9.76
CA GLN A 108 -3.30 -27.51 -9.73
C GLN A 108 -3.06 -28.03 -8.32
N ARG A 109 -2.97 -27.14 -7.32
CA ARG A 109 -2.85 -27.53 -5.90
C ARG A 109 -4.07 -28.34 -5.46
N ALA A 110 -5.28 -27.86 -5.76
CA ALA A 110 -6.52 -28.57 -5.45
C ALA A 110 -6.59 -29.96 -6.10
N ARG A 111 -6.17 -30.09 -7.38
CA ARG A 111 -6.11 -31.39 -8.08
C ARG A 111 -5.14 -32.37 -7.40
N LYS A 112 -3.92 -31.92 -7.10
CA LYS A 112 -2.92 -32.75 -6.41
C LYS A 112 -3.39 -33.22 -5.03
N GLU A 113 -4.13 -32.37 -4.33
CA GLU A 113 -4.72 -32.73 -3.04
C GLU A 113 -5.81 -33.79 -3.17
N SER A 114 -6.63 -33.71 -4.22
CA SER A 114 -7.64 -34.75 -4.53
C SER A 114 -7.02 -36.08 -4.97
N GLU A 115 -5.92 -36.05 -5.71
CA GLU A 115 -5.21 -37.26 -6.19
C GLU A 115 -4.42 -37.96 -5.07
N ASN A 116 -3.86 -37.20 -4.11
CA ASN A 116 -3.11 -37.75 -2.98
C ASN A 116 -4.00 -38.32 -1.85
N GLY A 117 -5.33 -38.41 -2.06
CA GLY A 117 -6.21 -39.23 -1.23
C GLY A 117 -6.32 -38.82 0.24
N TYR A 118 -6.08 -37.56 0.61
CA TYR A 118 -6.47 -37.09 1.94
C TYR A 118 -8.00 -36.95 1.95
N PRO A 119 -8.74 -37.74 2.75
CA PRO A 119 -10.18 -37.61 2.79
C PRO A 119 -10.54 -36.20 3.24
N GLU A 120 -11.54 -35.59 2.62
CA GLU A 120 -12.26 -34.45 3.18
C GLU A 120 -12.61 -34.81 4.63
N ARG A 121 -11.82 -34.29 5.58
CA ARG A 121 -12.15 -34.44 6.99
C ARG A 121 -13.38 -33.57 7.19
N LYS A 122 -14.57 -34.18 7.13
CA LYS A 122 -15.80 -33.61 7.68
C LYS A 122 -15.41 -33.00 9.02
N VAL A 123 -15.55 -31.69 9.12
CA VAL A 123 -15.24 -30.94 10.34
C VAL A 123 -16.29 -31.34 11.37
N GLU A 124 -16.00 -32.39 12.14
CA GLU A 124 -16.66 -32.62 13.41
C GLU A 124 -16.31 -31.45 14.33
N LEU A 125 -17.36 -30.85 14.89
CA LEU A 125 -17.24 -29.78 15.88
C LEU A 125 -16.37 -30.26 17.05
N GLY A 126 -15.25 -29.58 17.28
CA GLY A 126 -14.52 -29.68 18.55
C GLY A 126 -13.04 -30.02 18.39
N GLY A 127 -12.24 -29.07 17.92
CA GLY A 127 -10.78 -29.18 18.03
C GLY A 127 -10.07 -28.02 17.34
N LYS A 128 -9.17 -27.35 18.07
CA LYS A 128 -8.30 -26.27 17.58
C LYS A 128 -7.28 -26.80 16.56
N GLY A 129 -7.75 -27.15 15.36
CA GLY A 129 -6.96 -27.49 14.18
C GLY A 129 -7.07 -26.36 13.15
N ALA A 130 -6.01 -26.11 12.39
CA ALA A 130 -5.99 -25.07 11.38
C ALA A 130 -7.05 -25.34 10.29
N GLU A 131 -8.16 -24.60 10.30
CA GLU A 131 -9.08 -24.49 9.16
C GLU A 131 -8.29 -24.09 7.92
N LYS A 132 -8.28 -24.98 6.92
CA LYS A 132 -7.64 -24.75 5.63
C LYS A 132 -8.52 -23.76 4.87
N ARG A 133 -8.00 -22.56 4.65
CA ARG A 133 -8.77 -21.44 4.06
C ARG A 133 -8.98 -21.66 2.57
N THR A 134 -10.12 -21.20 2.07
CA THR A 134 -10.37 -21.17 0.63
C THR A 134 -9.51 -20.08 -0.04
N PRO A 135 -8.77 -20.42 -1.11
CA PRO A 135 -8.02 -19.43 -1.87
C PRO A 135 -8.99 -18.50 -2.63
N HIS A 136 -8.71 -17.19 -2.62
CA HIS A 136 -9.50 -16.20 -3.37
C HIS A 136 -8.79 -15.86 -4.67
N VAL A 137 -9.27 -16.46 -5.76
CA VAL A 137 -8.75 -16.33 -7.12
C VAL A 137 -9.89 -16.02 -8.10
N GLY A 138 -9.56 -15.40 -9.22
CA GLY A 138 -10.53 -15.01 -10.25
C GLY A 138 -10.79 -13.50 -10.32
N PRO A 139 -11.64 -13.05 -11.25
CA PRO A 139 -11.83 -11.63 -11.59
C PRO A 139 -12.39 -10.79 -10.45
N GLU A 140 -13.14 -11.38 -9.52
CA GLU A 140 -13.70 -10.66 -8.36
C GLU A 140 -12.66 -10.45 -7.23
N SER A 141 -11.49 -11.10 -7.32
CA SER A 141 -10.44 -11.03 -6.29
C SER A 141 -9.38 -9.96 -6.53
N TYR A 142 -9.43 -9.28 -7.68
CA TYR A 142 -8.48 -8.23 -8.01
C TYR A 142 -9.11 -7.09 -8.80
N ASP A 143 -8.41 -5.96 -8.84
CA ASP A 143 -8.77 -4.79 -9.63
C ASP A 143 -7.53 -4.08 -10.14
N ILE A 144 -7.64 -3.38 -11.26
CA ILE A 144 -6.55 -2.63 -11.90
C ILE A 144 -6.94 -1.16 -11.95
N ALA A 145 -6.31 -0.37 -11.08
CA ALA A 145 -6.50 1.06 -11.01
C ALA A 145 -5.45 1.80 -11.84
N ILE A 146 -5.89 2.66 -12.76
CA ILE A 146 -5.00 3.45 -13.62
C ILE A 146 -4.83 4.84 -13.03
N VAL A 147 -3.58 5.25 -12.79
CA VAL A 147 -3.21 6.59 -12.29
C VAL A 147 -2.32 7.32 -13.29
N PRO A 148 -2.43 8.65 -13.44
CA PRO A 148 -1.52 9.39 -14.32
C PRO A 148 -0.09 9.31 -13.78
N ARG A 149 0.90 9.30 -14.68
CA ARG A 149 2.32 9.27 -14.29
C ARG A 149 2.67 10.52 -13.46
N ALA A 150 3.40 10.33 -12.37
CA ALA A 150 3.87 11.45 -11.53
C ALA A 150 4.78 12.42 -12.32
N ARG A 151 5.61 11.89 -13.23
CA ARG A 151 6.45 12.68 -14.14
C ARG A 151 6.46 12.04 -15.52
N ASN A 152 6.21 12.84 -16.54
CA ASN A 152 6.29 12.39 -17.92
C ASN A 152 7.75 12.28 -18.38
N ILE A 153 8.00 11.44 -19.39
CA ILE A 153 9.31 11.30 -20.00
C ILE A 153 9.64 12.64 -20.71
N HIS A 154 10.89 13.10 -20.59
CA HIS A 154 11.35 14.42 -21.09
C HIS A 154 10.70 15.65 -20.44
N GLN A 155 9.96 15.48 -19.35
CA GLN A 155 9.40 16.61 -18.62
C GLN A 155 10.47 17.33 -17.78
N SER A 156 10.48 18.67 -17.87
CA SER A 156 11.29 19.54 -17.03
C SER A 156 10.97 19.37 -15.53
N LEU A 157 11.99 19.51 -14.68
CA LEU A 157 11.83 19.44 -13.22
C LEU A 157 10.89 20.53 -12.68
N PHE A 158 10.71 21.65 -13.39
CA PHE A 158 9.82 22.73 -12.95
C PHE A 158 8.34 22.45 -13.21
N THR A 159 8.01 21.68 -14.25
CA THR A 159 6.62 21.30 -14.54
C THR A 159 6.22 19.98 -13.89
N ALA A 160 7.19 19.18 -13.44
CA ALA A 160 6.98 17.92 -12.74
C ALA A 160 6.10 18.02 -11.47
N PRO A 161 6.15 19.10 -10.66
CA PRO A 161 5.25 19.24 -9.51
C PRO A 161 3.77 19.27 -9.88
N PHE A 162 3.40 19.88 -11.01
CA PHE A 162 2.00 19.95 -11.44
C PHE A 162 1.45 18.58 -11.86
N THR A 163 2.24 17.80 -12.61
CA THR A 163 1.88 16.42 -12.97
C THR A 163 1.90 15.49 -11.76
N SER A 164 2.83 15.70 -10.83
CA SER A 164 2.88 14.98 -9.56
C SER A 164 1.66 15.29 -8.68
N LEU A 165 1.20 16.53 -8.65
CA LEU A 165 -0.03 16.91 -7.94
C LEU A 165 -1.26 16.27 -8.59
N ARG A 166 -1.34 16.25 -9.92
CA ARG A 166 -2.42 15.53 -10.63
C ARG A 166 -2.40 14.02 -10.28
N CYS A 167 -1.22 13.42 -10.23
CA CYS A 167 -1.04 12.03 -9.78
C CYS A 167 -1.52 11.85 -8.33
N LEU A 168 -1.14 12.76 -7.43
CA LEU A 168 -1.55 12.73 -6.03
C LEU A 168 -3.07 12.77 -5.88
N LEU A 169 -3.73 13.69 -6.59
CA LEU A 169 -5.19 13.82 -6.57
C LEU A 169 -5.89 12.57 -7.10
N SER A 170 -5.35 11.94 -8.15
CA SER A 170 -5.86 10.68 -8.67
C SER A 170 -5.59 9.47 -7.76
N CYS A 171 -4.61 9.54 -6.85
CA CYS A 171 -4.35 8.46 -5.89
C CYS A 171 -5.42 8.39 -4.79
N PHE A 172 -6.02 9.52 -4.40
CA PHE A 172 -7.06 9.53 -3.36
C PHE A 172 -8.28 8.65 -3.69
N PRO A 173 -8.92 8.75 -4.86
CA PRO A 173 -10.02 7.86 -5.19
C PRO A 173 -9.57 6.40 -5.25
N VAL A 174 -8.35 6.08 -5.72
CA VAL A 174 -7.86 4.70 -5.73
C VAL A 174 -7.67 4.13 -4.31
N LEU A 175 -7.22 4.97 -3.37
CA LEU A 175 -7.03 4.58 -1.97
C LEU A 175 -8.33 4.57 -1.15
N LEU A 176 -9.28 5.45 -1.48
CA LEU A 176 -10.53 5.63 -0.75
C LEU A 176 -11.69 4.83 -1.32
N SER A 177 -11.72 4.59 -2.63
CA SER A 177 -12.67 3.72 -3.28
C SER A 177 -12.20 2.29 -3.09
N GLY A 178 -12.97 1.55 -2.30
CA GLY A 178 -12.99 0.13 -2.52
C GLY A 178 -13.82 -0.20 -3.75
N THR A 179 -13.41 -1.24 -4.43
CA THR A 179 -13.85 -1.53 -5.78
C THR A 179 -15.30 -2.01 -5.74
N GLN A 180 -16.10 -1.48 -6.68
CA GLN A 180 -17.55 -1.56 -6.76
C GLN A 180 -18.28 -0.75 -5.66
N GLN A 181 -18.92 0.34 -6.09
CA GLN A 181 -20.09 0.85 -5.39
C GLN A 181 -21.15 -0.25 -5.42
N LEU A 182 -21.12 -1.15 -4.43
CA LEU A 182 -22.25 -2.02 -4.18
C LEU A 182 -23.44 -1.10 -3.89
N LEU A 183 -24.50 -1.24 -4.70
CA LEU A 183 -25.80 -0.60 -4.47
C LEU A 183 -26.44 -1.10 -3.15
N GLU A 184 -25.92 -2.20 -2.59
CA GLU A 184 -26.37 -2.83 -1.36
C GLU A 184 -25.23 -2.92 -0.33
N PRO A 185 -25.55 -2.93 0.98
CA PRO A 185 -24.54 -3.15 2.01
C PRO A 185 -23.87 -4.53 1.86
N PRO A 186 -22.56 -4.64 2.14
CA PRO A 186 -21.79 -5.88 1.95
C PRO A 186 -22.37 -7.01 2.81
N LYS A 187 -22.62 -8.17 2.18
CA LYS A 187 -23.26 -9.33 2.81
C LYS A 187 -22.22 -10.24 3.47
N ASP A 188 -21.01 -10.26 2.91
CA ASP A 188 -19.89 -11.07 3.38
C ASP A 188 -18.69 -10.23 3.84
N GLY A 189 -17.88 -10.79 4.74
CA GLY A 189 -16.64 -10.15 5.22
C GLY A 189 -15.63 -9.86 4.10
N PHE A 190 -15.72 -10.57 2.97
CA PHE A 190 -14.90 -10.36 1.78
C PHE A 190 -15.28 -9.06 1.03
N GLU A 191 -16.56 -8.86 0.75
CA GLU A 191 -17.10 -7.66 0.09
C GLU A 191 -16.88 -6.39 0.92
N GLY A 192 -16.94 -6.51 2.25
CA GLY A 192 -16.60 -5.40 3.14
C GLY A 192 -15.14 -4.96 3.01
N VAL A 193 -14.21 -5.89 2.74
CA VAL A 193 -12.77 -5.61 2.62
C VAL A 193 -12.39 -5.10 1.23
N SER A 194 -13.05 -5.55 0.16
CA SER A 194 -12.86 -4.95 -1.18
C SER A 194 -13.28 -3.48 -1.19
N CYS A 195 -14.31 -3.13 -0.41
CA CYS A 195 -14.85 -1.77 -0.25
C CYS A 195 -14.06 -0.85 0.72
N ASP A 196 -13.19 -1.41 1.57
CA ASP A 196 -12.48 -0.67 2.62
C ASP A 196 -11.09 -0.18 2.18
N LEU A 197 -10.47 0.67 2.99
CA LEU A 197 -9.08 1.11 2.82
C LEU A 197 -8.12 -0.10 2.71
N PRO A 198 -7.09 -0.02 1.84
CA PRO A 198 -6.09 -1.07 1.76
C PRO A 198 -5.38 -1.24 3.10
N ASP A 199 -5.18 -2.49 3.52
CA ASP A 199 -4.44 -2.81 4.74
C ASP A 199 -2.94 -2.60 4.53
N LEU A 200 -2.47 -2.96 3.33
CA LEU A 200 -1.06 -2.96 2.95
C LEU A 200 -0.89 -2.36 1.57
N ILE A 201 0.10 -1.49 1.42
CA ILE A 201 0.56 -0.89 0.18
C ILE A 201 1.98 -1.38 -0.05
N MET A 202 2.22 -2.07 -1.15
CA MET A 202 3.54 -2.60 -1.52
C MET A 202 4.01 -1.94 -2.81
N THR A 203 5.27 -1.51 -2.83
CA THR A 203 5.86 -0.89 -4.02
C THR A 203 7.38 -1.04 -4.05
N ASN A 204 7.93 -1.13 -5.26
CA ASN A 204 9.36 -1.13 -5.55
C ASN A 204 9.74 -0.02 -6.55
N GLY A 205 8.82 0.92 -6.79
CA GLY A 205 8.75 1.64 -8.05
C GLY A 205 9.31 3.07 -8.08
N PRO A 206 9.26 3.69 -9.27
CA PRO A 206 9.69 5.07 -9.53
C PRO A 206 8.66 6.09 -9.01
N ALA A 207 8.78 7.37 -9.39
CA ALA A 207 8.05 8.51 -8.81
C ALA A 207 6.56 8.30 -8.45
N THR A 208 5.77 7.56 -9.25
CA THR A 208 4.36 7.24 -8.94
C THR A 208 4.21 6.54 -7.58
N ALA A 209 5.12 5.62 -7.24
CA ALA A 209 5.16 4.94 -5.94
C ALA A 209 5.31 5.92 -4.78
N VAL A 210 6.18 6.93 -4.94
CA VAL A 210 6.41 7.97 -3.94
C VAL A 210 5.12 8.77 -3.70
N ILE A 211 4.40 9.10 -4.78
CA ILE A 211 3.15 9.84 -4.71
C ILE A 211 2.03 9.01 -4.06
N VAL A 212 1.93 7.71 -4.34
CA VAL A 212 0.93 6.83 -3.69
C VAL A 212 1.18 6.74 -2.18
N ILE A 213 2.45 6.57 -1.76
CA ILE A 213 2.80 6.55 -0.34
C ILE A 213 2.56 7.93 0.31
N LEU A 214 2.82 9.02 -0.40
CA LEU A 214 2.50 10.35 0.09
C LEU A 214 0.98 10.53 0.28
N ALA A 215 0.16 10.07 -0.67
CA ALA A 215 -1.30 10.10 -0.55
C ALA A 215 -1.78 9.29 0.66
N SER A 216 -1.25 8.08 0.86
CA SER A 216 -1.62 7.25 2.01
C SER A 216 -1.20 7.88 3.34
N TRP A 217 -0.03 8.54 3.37
CA TRP A 217 0.43 9.28 4.53
C TRP A 217 -0.47 10.47 4.85
N ILE A 218 -0.94 11.22 3.84
CA ILE A 218 -1.91 12.31 4.02
C ILE A 218 -3.23 11.77 4.60
N LEU A 219 -3.74 10.64 4.08
CA LEU A 219 -4.97 10.02 4.60
C LEU A 219 -4.82 9.56 6.06
N ARG A 220 -3.65 9.02 6.43
CA ARG A 220 -3.32 8.66 7.82
C ARG A 220 -3.14 9.90 8.71
N PHE A 221 -2.59 10.99 8.16
CA PHE A 221 -2.43 12.25 8.87
C PHE A 221 -3.76 12.79 9.39
N PHE A 222 -4.75 12.87 8.51
CA PHE A 222 -6.11 13.34 8.82
C PHE A 222 -7.04 12.26 9.39
N ASP A 223 -6.56 11.02 9.56
CA ASP A 223 -7.34 9.86 9.99
C ASP A 223 -8.65 9.65 9.18
N ILE A 224 -8.59 9.92 7.87
CA ILE A 224 -9.74 9.81 6.97
C ILE A 224 -10.18 8.34 6.91
N LYS A 225 -11.49 8.09 7.10
CA LYS A 225 -12.06 6.73 7.27
C LYS A 225 -11.33 5.91 8.37
N GLY A 226 -10.72 6.55 9.36
CA GLY A 226 -9.95 5.86 10.41
C GLY A 226 -8.68 5.18 9.90
N ALA A 227 -8.02 5.71 8.88
CA ALA A 227 -6.82 5.10 8.29
C ALA A 227 -5.70 4.85 9.32
N ASN A 228 -5.50 5.76 10.27
CA ASN A 228 -4.48 5.63 11.32
C ASN A 228 -5.03 4.91 12.56
N SER A 229 -6.28 5.20 12.98
CA SER A 229 -6.91 4.56 14.14
C SER A 229 -7.19 3.06 13.94
N ARG A 230 -7.50 2.64 12.70
CA ARG A 230 -7.68 1.23 12.31
C ARG A 230 -6.41 0.56 11.79
N ASP A 231 -5.28 1.26 11.83
CA ASP A 231 -3.97 0.74 11.43
C ASP A 231 -3.93 0.20 9.98
N LYS A 232 -4.58 0.94 9.09
CA LYS A 232 -4.69 0.68 7.65
C LYS A 232 -3.59 1.42 6.88
N MET A 233 -3.46 1.11 5.59
CA MET A 233 -2.51 1.74 4.67
C MET A 233 -1.06 1.65 5.15
N ARG A 234 -0.68 0.50 5.71
CA ARG A 234 0.72 0.22 6.02
C ARG A 234 1.50 0.12 4.72
N THR A 235 2.72 0.63 4.70
CA THR A 235 3.53 0.76 3.48
C THR A 235 4.79 -0.08 3.59
N ILE A 236 5.02 -0.92 2.58
CA ILE A 236 6.27 -1.65 2.39
C ILE A 236 6.89 -1.13 1.09
N TYR A 237 8.06 -0.50 1.23
CA TYR A 237 8.91 -0.15 0.10
C TYR A 237 10.01 -1.20 -0.03
N VAL A 238 10.18 -1.74 -1.23
CA VAL A 238 11.30 -2.64 -1.56
C VAL A 238 12.22 -1.93 -2.54
N GLU A 239 13.46 -1.69 -2.15
CA GLU A 239 14.44 -1.07 -3.06
C GLU A 239 14.72 -1.99 -4.27
N SER A 240 14.90 -1.37 -5.43
CA SER A 240 15.14 -2.09 -6.69
C SER A 240 16.41 -2.93 -6.63
N PHE A 241 16.38 -4.09 -7.28
CA PHE A 241 17.51 -5.02 -7.33
C PHE A 241 18.75 -4.37 -7.96
N ALA A 242 18.55 -3.44 -8.90
CA ALA A 242 19.63 -2.71 -9.56
C ALA A 242 20.43 -1.77 -8.61
N ARG A 243 19.94 -1.53 -7.39
CA ARG A 243 20.59 -0.62 -6.42
C ARG A 243 21.41 -1.41 -5.42
N VAL A 244 22.69 -1.58 -5.72
CA VAL A 244 23.63 -2.35 -4.88
C VAL A 244 24.25 -1.49 -3.77
N THR A 245 24.83 -0.35 -4.13
CA THR A 245 25.65 0.46 -3.21
C THR A 245 24.97 1.73 -2.73
N THR A 246 23.99 2.25 -3.46
CA THR A 246 23.32 3.53 -3.17
C THR A 246 21.81 3.40 -3.34
N LEU A 247 21.04 4.06 -2.46
CA LEU A 247 19.57 4.08 -2.55
C LEU A 247 19.14 4.79 -3.83
N SER A 248 18.00 4.40 -4.40
CA SER A 248 17.38 5.17 -5.47
C SER A 248 16.88 6.51 -4.93
N LEU A 249 16.59 7.48 -5.81
CA LEU A 249 16.01 8.75 -5.37
C LEU A 249 14.65 8.52 -4.68
N SER A 250 13.82 7.62 -5.24
CA SER A 250 12.57 7.18 -4.61
C SER A 250 12.81 6.56 -3.23
N GLY A 251 13.79 5.65 -3.14
CA GLY A 251 14.16 5.01 -1.89
C GLY A 251 14.64 6.00 -0.83
N ALA A 252 15.51 6.94 -1.20
CA ALA A 252 15.99 8.00 -0.31
C ALA A 252 14.85 8.87 0.23
N LEU A 253 13.87 9.24 -0.61
CA LEU A 253 12.69 10.01 -0.19
C LEU A 253 11.78 9.21 0.74
N LEU A 254 11.59 7.92 0.45
CA LEU A 254 10.67 7.06 1.19
C LEU A 254 11.26 6.47 2.45
N LEU A 255 12.58 6.51 2.63
CA LEU A 255 13.29 5.91 3.76
C LEU A 255 12.73 6.32 5.13
N LYS A 256 12.30 7.59 5.28
CA LYS A 256 11.69 8.10 6.52
C LYS A 256 10.16 8.03 6.52
N VAL A 257 9.54 7.79 5.38
CA VAL A 257 8.07 7.85 5.20
C VAL A 257 7.45 6.45 5.24
N ALA A 258 8.03 5.49 4.53
CA ALA A 258 7.56 4.11 4.52
C ALA A 258 7.60 3.47 5.92
N ASP A 259 6.64 2.58 6.21
CA ASP A 259 6.60 1.87 7.48
C ASP A 259 7.72 0.82 7.55
N ARG A 260 7.87 0.00 6.50
CA ARG A 260 9.03 -0.88 6.31
C ARG A 260 9.78 -0.55 5.02
N PHE A 261 11.11 -0.58 5.11
CA PHE A 261 12.00 -0.30 4.00
C PHE A 261 12.93 -1.51 3.81
N LEU A 262 12.66 -2.31 2.79
CA LEU A 262 13.40 -3.54 2.54
C LEU A 262 14.47 -3.29 1.48
N VAL A 263 15.66 -3.82 1.72
CA VAL A 263 16.80 -3.79 0.79
C VAL A 263 17.27 -5.20 0.48
N GLN A 264 17.75 -5.38 -0.74
CA GLN A 264 18.18 -6.69 -1.25
C GLN A 264 19.70 -6.92 -1.16
N TRP A 265 20.45 -5.88 -0.78
CA TRP A 265 21.91 -5.89 -0.71
C TRP A 265 22.37 -5.51 0.69
N GLU A 266 23.32 -6.27 1.23
CA GLU A 266 23.87 -6.08 2.58
C GLU A 266 24.52 -4.70 2.74
N GLN A 267 25.11 -4.15 1.67
CA GLN A 267 25.73 -2.82 1.67
C GLN A 267 24.73 -1.67 1.92
N LEU A 268 23.43 -1.94 1.80
CA LEU A 268 22.37 -0.98 2.09
C LEU A 268 21.75 -1.18 3.48
N GLU A 269 22.13 -2.22 4.21
CA GLU A 269 21.63 -2.50 5.54
C GLU A 269 21.90 -1.33 6.49
N GLY A 270 20.91 -0.97 7.30
CA GLY A 270 21.05 0.10 8.29
C GLY A 270 21.15 1.51 7.71
N LYS A 271 21.08 1.70 6.38
CA LYS A 271 21.05 3.04 5.79
C LYS A 271 19.89 3.85 6.33
N GLY A 272 20.21 5.10 6.73
CA GLY A 272 19.28 6.00 7.42
C GLY A 272 18.67 5.43 8.71
N GLY A 273 19.29 4.39 9.30
CA GLY A 273 18.85 3.72 10.52
C GLY A 273 17.56 2.90 10.38
N ARG A 274 17.11 2.61 9.14
CA ARG A 274 15.81 1.99 8.89
C ARG A 274 15.78 0.93 7.79
N ALA A 275 16.80 0.84 6.94
CA ALA A 275 16.84 -0.15 5.87
C ALA A 275 17.06 -1.56 6.43
N GLU A 276 16.13 -2.46 6.15
CA GLU A 276 16.11 -3.87 6.59
C GLU A 276 16.61 -4.77 5.45
N PHE A 277 17.75 -5.42 5.64
CA PHE A 277 18.26 -6.38 4.66
C PHE A 277 17.50 -7.70 4.77
N HIS A 278 16.99 -8.19 3.63
CA HIS A 278 16.20 -9.41 3.55
C HIS A 278 16.74 -10.43 2.53
N GLY A 279 17.95 -10.19 1.99
CA GLY A 279 18.53 -11.01 0.94
C GLY A 279 17.93 -10.73 -0.45
N ILE A 280 18.27 -11.61 -1.39
CA ILE A 280 17.81 -11.51 -2.77
C ILE A 280 16.34 -11.92 -2.83
N LEU A 281 15.47 -10.95 -3.13
CA LEU A 281 14.02 -11.15 -3.18
C LEU A 281 13.51 -11.27 -4.62
N VAL A 282 14.29 -10.81 -5.60
CA VAL A 282 14.04 -10.86 -7.06
C VAL A 282 14.98 -11.84 -7.75
#